data_AF-F5IU66-F1
#
_entry.id   AF-F5IU66-F1
#
_cell.length_a   1.000
_cell.length_b   1.000
_cell.length_c   1.000
_cell.angle_alpha   90.00
_cell.angle_beta   90.00
_cell.angle_gamma   90.00
#
_symmetry.space_group_name_H-M   'P 1'
#
loop_
_entity.id
_entity.type
_entity.pdbx_description
1 polymer ?
#
loop_
_entity_poly.entity_id
_entity_poly.type
_entity_poly.pdbx_seq_one_letter_code
_entity_poly.pdbx_strand_id
1 'polypeptide(L)'
;MVDDKDKIKDGIIADLQIFKDEVITKYPKKVGKKRAKSIILSDIEQTPEIQANVRTIPGIITQRGCTYAGCKGVVLGPTRDIVNITHGPIGCGFYSWLTRRNQTKPTTDEEANFIPYCFSTDMQDKNIVFGGEDKLKQAIREAYELFHPKAIAIFSTCPVGLIGDDVHRVARHMMEEIGGDINIFGFSCEGYRGVSQSAGHHIANNGLFKNLIGRDDEVRGSLKYRVNLLGEYNIGGDAFELERVFEKCGINLVSTFSGNSTIESFENAHTADLNMVMCHRSINYVAEMMETAFGIPWIKVQPIGARSTAKMLRKIAQYFGDQELIDKVEEVVAEEMAEVEAVREKIYSKTKGKLSMLFVGGSRAHHYQDLFEELGMTTIAAGYEFGHRDDYEGRRVIPTIQIDADSRNIEEITVTKDATRYNPRKTESELQELNKELEFTEYKGIMDQMEKGTLVIDDLSHYEMEKLIEMYHPDVFCAGIKEKFCVQKMGIPLKQLHNYDVGGPYAGFKGAINFYKDIEMMVGANIWKEIKAPWESDAYVEAQYAC
;
A
#
# COMPACT_ATOMS: atom_id res chain seq x y z
N MET A 1 -33.66 -13.22 -17.70
CA MET A 1 -33.94 -13.76 -16.36
C MET A 1 -32.87 -13.18 -15.47
N VAL A 2 -33.22 -12.30 -14.54
CA VAL A 2 -32.28 -11.80 -13.52
C VAL A 2 -31.89 -13.00 -12.66
N ASP A 3 -30.59 -13.28 -12.54
CA ASP A 3 -30.03 -14.44 -11.84
C ASP A 3 -30.49 -14.38 -10.36
N ASP A 4 -30.86 -15.50 -9.74
CA ASP A 4 -31.42 -15.50 -8.37
C ASP A 4 -30.43 -14.91 -7.35
N LYS A 5 -29.13 -14.98 -7.66
CA LYS A 5 -28.04 -14.36 -6.91
C LYS A 5 -28.01 -12.83 -7.01
N ASP A 6 -28.38 -12.25 -8.15
CA ASP A 6 -28.40 -10.80 -8.33
C ASP A 6 -29.49 -10.17 -7.45
N LYS A 7 -30.63 -10.86 -7.27
CA LYS A 7 -31.69 -10.41 -6.34
C LYS A 7 -31.27 -10.48 -4.88
N ILE A 8 -30.52 -11.50 -4.49
CA ILE A 8 -29.96 -11.63 -3.14
C ILE A 8 -28.96 -10.50 -2.88
N LYS A 9 -28.09 -10.23 -3.86
CA LYS A 9 -27.15 -9.10 -3.81
C LYS A 9 -27.88 -7.76 -3.64
N ASP A 10 -28.88 -7.47 -4.48
CA ASP A 10 -29.63 -6.21 -4.42
C ASP A 10 -30.36 -6.03 -3.09
N GLY A 11 -30.91 -7.13 -2.55
CA GLY A 11 -31.50 -7.15 -1.20
C GLY A 11 -30.49 -6.82 -0.11
N ILE A 12 -29.30 -7.44 -0.16
CA ILE A 12 -28.22 -7.15 0.80
C ILE A 12 -27.80 -5.68 0.72
N ILE A 13 -27.60 -5.14 -0.48
CA ILE A 13 -27.21 -3.72 -0.67
C ILE A 13 -28.27 -2.78 -0.10
N ALA A 14 -29.56 -3.07 -0.28
CA ALA A 14 -30.64 -2.28 0.28
C ALA A 14 -30.63 -2.28 1.83
N ASP A 15 -30.18 -3.37 2.46
CA ASP A 15 -30.13 -3.53 3.90
C ASP A 15 -28.86 -2.94 4.55
N LEU A 16 -27.83 -2.58 3.78
CA LEU A 16 -26.55 -2.08 4.33
C LEU A 16 -26.70 -0.81 5.19
N GLN A 17 -27.74 -0.01 4.97
CA GLN A 17 -28.08 1.13 5.83
C GLN A 17 -28.42 0.69 7.27
N ILE A 18 -29.07 -0.47 7.44
CA ILE A 18 -29.44 -1.03 8.74
C ILE A 18 -28.19 -1.28 9.58
N PHE A 19 -27.13 -1.82 8.98
CA PHE A 19 -25.85 -2.02 9.67
C PHE A 19 -25.30 -0.71 10.25
N LYS A 20 -25.30 0.36 9.44
CA LYS A 20 -24.83 1.67 9.91
C LYS A 20 -25.64 2.13 11.10
N ASP A 21 -26.96 2.04 11.03
CA ASP A 21 -27.84 2.54 12.11
C ASP A 21 -27.70 1.73 13.41
N GLU A 22 -27.59 0.40 13.32
CA GLU A 22 -27.40 -0.48 14.48
C GLU A 22 -26.06 -0.24 15.18
N VAL A 23 -24.97 -0.24 14.42
CA VAL A 23 -23.61 -0.09 14.95
C VAL A 23 -23.44 1.28 15.61
N ILE A 24 -23.90 2.35 14.96
CA ILE A 24 -23.78 3.70 15.50
C ILE A 24 -24.57 3.87 16.80
N THR A 25 -25.73 3.22 16.90
CA THR A 25 -26.57 3.25 18.11
C THR A 25 -25.93 2.53 19.29
N LYS A 26 -25.15 1.46 19.04
CA LYS A 26 -24.47 0.72 20.11
C LYS A 26 -23.37 1.52 20.79
N TYR A 27 -22.70 2.41 20.05
CA TYR A 27 -21.61 3.20 20.59
C TYR A 27 -22.09 4.25 21.61
N PRO A 28 -21.22 4.65 22.58
CA PRO A 28 -21.45 5.84 23.36
C PRO A 28 -21.73 7.05 22.45
N LYS A 29 -22.70 7.90 22.79
CA LYS A 29 -23.19 8.99 21.91
C LYS A 29 -22.09 9.79 21.20
N LYS A 30 -21.01 10.13 21.92
CA LYS A 30 -19.86 10.88 21.35
C LYS A 30 -19.09 10.06 20.31
N VAL A 31 -18.89 8.77 20.55
CA VAL A 31 -18.22 7.83 19.63
C VAL A 31 -19.12 7.59 18.42
N GLY A 32 -20.40 7.28 18.62
CA GLY A 32 -21.37 7.07 17.54
C GLY A 32 -21.46 8.26 16.60
N LYS A 33 -21.55 9.49 17.13
CA LYS A 33 -21.55 10.72 16.31
C LYS A 33 -20.29 10.89 15.45
N LYS A 34 -19.12 10.46 15.93
CA LYS A 34 -17.88 10.50 15.16
C LYS A 34 -17.85 9.40 14.12
N ARG A 35 -18.08 8.14 14.52
CA ARG A 35 -18.08 6.98 13.62
C ARG A 35 -19.10 7.09 12.49
N ALA A 36 -20.25 7.72 12.72
CA ALA A 36 -21.28 7.93 11.69
C ALA A 36 -20.78 8.75 10.47
N LYS A 37 -19.70 9.51 10.63
CA LYS A 37 -19.06 10.27 9.54
C LYS A 37 -18.01 9.44 8.78
N SER A 38 -17.53 8.36 9.38
CA SER A 38 -16.53 7.45 8.80
C SER A 38 -17.16 6.18 8.22
N ILE A 39 -18.47 5.98 8.38
CA ILE A 39 -19.26 4.89 7.80
C ILE A 39 -20.28 5.53 6.87
N ILE A 40 -20.14 5.37 5.56
CA ILE A 40 -21.07 5.94 4.58
C ILE A 40 -21.50 4.90 3.55
N LEU A 41 -22.59 5.18 2.86
CA LEU A 41 -23.01 4.41 1.68
C LEU A 41 -22.45 5.10 0.44
N SER A 42 -21.93 4.31 -0.50
CA SER A 42 -21.44 4.82 -1.78
C SER A 42 -22.60 5.34 -2.62
N ASP A 43 -22.36 6.44 -3.34
CA ASP A 43 -23.24 6.93 -4.38
C ASP A 43 -22.37 7.54 -5.50
N ILE A 44 -22.33 6.87 -6.64
CA ILE A 44 -21.50 7.29 -7.78
C ILE A 44 -22.02 8.58 -8.41
N GLU A 45 -23.33 8.84 -8.33
CA GLU A 45 -23.95 10.05 -8.87
C GLU A 45 -23.67 11.26 -7.98
N GLN A 46 -23.55 11.04 -6.67
CA GLN A 46 -23.28 12.07 -5.68
C GLN A 46 -22.29 11.54 -4.63
N THR A 47 -21.00 11.58 -4.94
CA THR A 47 -19.95 11.08 -4.03
C THR A 47 -20.07 11.74 -2.64
N PRO A 48 -20.40 10.97 -1.59
CA PRO A 48 -20.60 11.53 -0.27
C PRO A 48 -19.26 11.80 0.43
N GLU A 49 -19.21 12.87 1.23
CA GLU A 49 -18.02 13.20 2.02
C GLU A 49 -17.80 12.20 3.16
N ILE A 50 -16.57 11.69 3.30
CA ILE A 50 -16.17 10.80 4.40
C ILE A 50 -15.23 11.49 5.38
N GLN A 51 -15.39 11.20 6.67
CA GLN A 51 -14.38 11.51 7.67
C GLN A 51 -13.30 10.43 7.64
N ALA A 52 -12.13 10.78 7.11
CA ALA A 52 -10.95 9.93 7.03
C ALA A 52 -9.70 10.64 7.58
N ASN A 53 -8.65 9.88 7.86
CA ASN A 53 -7.37 10.38 8.41
C ASN A 53 -7.52 11.26 9.67
N VAL A 54 -8.41 10.87 10.58
CA VAL A 54 -8.57 11.48 11.90
C VAL A 54 -8.02 10.57 12.99
N ARG A 55 -7.71 11.12 14.17
CA ARG A 55 -7.22 10.31 15.30
C ARG A 55 -8.17 9.16 15.65
N THR A 56 -7.60 7.97 15.79
CA THR A 56 -8.30 6.77 16.26
C THR A 56 -8.93 6.98 17.63
N ILE A 57 -10.12 6.42 17.79
CA ILE A 57 -10.86 6.47 19.06
C ILE A 57 -10.21 5.51 20.06
N PRO A 58 -9.77 5.98 21.26
CA PRO A 58 -9.14 5.11 22.24
C PRO A 58 -10.04 3.93 22.66
N GLY A 59 -9.47 2.73 22.72
CA GLY A 59 -10.17 1.52 23.15
C GLY A 59 -11.08 0.88 22.09
N ILE A 60 -11.18 1.43 20.87
CA ILE A 60 -12.08 0.91 19.82
C ILE A 60 -11.54 -0.35 19.12
N ILE A 61 -10.28 -0.73 19.39
CA ILE A 61 -9.57 -1.82 18.71
C ILE A 61 -9.47 -1.53 17.20
N THR A 62 -8.52 -0.63 16.86
CA THR A 62 -8.17 -0.26 15.47
C THR A 62 -7.22 -1.28 14.85
N GLN A 63 -7.15 -1.25 13.52
CA GLN A 63 -6.19 -2.01 12.73
C GLN A 63 -4.89 -1.24 12.45
N ARG A 64 -4.85 0.08 12.74
CA ARG A 64 -3.73 0.97 12.41
C ARG A 64 -2.44 0.62 13.12
N GLY A 65 -1.34 1.00 12.47
CA GLY A 65 0.00 1.08 13.05
C GLY A 65 0.39 2.52 13.41
N CYS A 66 1.68 2.81 13.34
CA CYS A 66 2.25 4.11 13.73
C CYS A 66 3.11 4.72 12.62
N THR A 67 3.53 5.97 12.82
CA THR A 67 4.39 6.71 11.89
C THR A 67 5.72 6.02 11.61
N TYR A 68 6.38 5.42 12.62
CA TYR A 68 7.60 4.64 12.42
C TYR A 68 7.35 3.46 11.44
N ALA A 69 6.21 2.78 11.55
CA ALA A 69 5.87 1.68 10.66
C ALA A 69 5.70 2.15 9.21
N GLY A 70 5.07 3.32 8.99
CA GLY A 70 4.97 3.91 7.66
C GLY A 70 6.32 4.37 7.08
N CYS A 71 7.18 4.95 7.92
CA CYS A 71 8.48 5.46 7.47
C CYS A 71 9.50 4.32 7.23
N LYS A 72 9.90 3.63 8.31
CA LYS A 72 10.87 2.53 8.26
C LYS A 72 10.25 1.28 7.69
N GLY A 73 9.09 0.85 8.20
CA GLY A 73 8.52 -0.46 7.84
C GLY A 73 7.94 -0.55 6.43
N VAL A 74 7.49 0.58 5.86
CA VAL A 74 6.84 0.61 4.54
C VAL A 74 7.73 1.22 3.47
N VAL A 75 8.17 2.47 3.63
CA VAL A 75 8.83 3.22 2.55
C VAL A 75 10.33 2.95 2.45
N LEU A 76 11.08 2.93 3.56
CA LEU A 76 12.53 2.70 3.49
C LEU A 76 12.97 1.26 3.75
N GLY A 77 12.19 0.47 4.48
CA GLY A 77 12.50 -0.92 4.81
C GLY A 77 12.75 -1.84 3.61
N PRO A 78 12.12 -1.64 2.43
CA PRO A 78 12.36 -2.47 1.24
C PRO A 78 13.67 -2.16 0.47
N THR A 79 14.51 -1.26 0.99
CA THR A 79 15.81 -0.90 0.40
C THR A 79 16.85 -1.97 0.70
N ARG A 80 17.50 -2.53 -0.33
CA ARG A 80 18.38 -3.69 -0.16
C ARG A 80 19.79 -3.34 0.31
N ASP A 81 20.32 -2.19 -0.09
CA ASP A 81 21.72 -1.80 0.17
C ASP A 81 21.87 -0.59 1.12
N ILE A 82 20.79 -0.17 1.78
CA ILE A 82 20.79 0.85 2.83
C ILE A 82 20.67 0.15 4.19
N VAL A 83 21.60 0.43 5.11
CA VAL A 83 21.48 -0.05 6.48
C VAL A 83 20.45 0.80 7.22
N ASN A 84 19.36 0.16 7.64
CA ASN A 84 18.22 0.83 8.29
C ASN A 84 18.29 0.66 9.83
N ILE A 85 18.88 1.64 10.54
CA ILE A 85 19.03 1.62 12.00
C ILE A 85 17.78 2.15 12.69
N THR A 86 17.17 1.32 13.53
CA THR A 86 16.11 1.75 14.45
C THR A 86 16.72 2.39 15.69
N HIS A 87 16.54 3.70 15.86
CA HIS A 87 16.97 4.37 17.08
C HIS A 87 15.86 4.31 18.13
N GLY A 88 15.96 3.31 19.01
CA GLY A 88 14.91 2.98 19.96
C GLY A 88 15.20 1.76 20.81
N PRO A 89 14.32 1.43 21.76
CA PRO A 89 14.26 0.11 22.39
C PRO A 89 14.01 -0.99 21.34
N ILE A 90 14.35 -2.24 21.67
CA ILE A 90 14.39 -3.34 20.69
C ILE A 90 13.07 -3.62 19.95
N GLY A 91 11.92 -3.37 20.57
CA GLY A 91 10.60 -3.76 20.06
C GLY A 91 10.31 -3.24 18.65
N CYS A 92 10.58 -1.96 18.36
CA CYS A 92 10.31 -1.37 17.05
C CYS A 92 11.11 -2.06 15.93
N GLY A 93 12.38 -2.37 16.20
CA GLY A 93 13.24 -3.11 15.28
C GLY A 93 12.73 -4.54 15.07
N PHE A 94 12.50 -5.26 16.17
CA PHE A 94 12.04 -6.65 16.15
C PHE A 94 10.71 -6.83 15.39
N TYR A 95 9.68 -6.03 15.69
CA TYR A 95 8.37 -6.16 15.03
C TYR A 95 8.35 -5.65 13.58
N SER A 96 9.42 -5.01 13.12
CA SER A 96 9.60 -4.61 11.71
C SER A 96 10.65 -5.44 10.98
N TRP A 97 11.08 -6.56 11.58
CA TRP A 97 12.03 -7.49 10.98
C TRP A 97 11.30 -8.55 10.16
N LEU A 98 11.29 -8.39 8.83
CA LEU A 98 10.66 -9.31 7.87
C LEU A 98 9.18 -9.64 8.11
N THR A 99 8.47 -8.85 8.94
CA THR A 99 7.02 -8.98 9.13
C THR A 99 6.22 -8.53 7.90
N ARG A 100 6.83 -7.71 7.05
CA ARG A 100 6.34 -7.33 5.73
C ARG A 100 7.19 -8.01 4.66
N ARG A 101 6.55 -8.75 3.76
CA ARG A 101 7.21 -9.64 2.76
C ARG A 101 7.78 -8.91 1.55
N ASN A 102 8.51 -7.83 1.77
CA ASN A 102 9.31 -7.17 0.73
C ASN A 102 10.39 -8.14 0.24
N GLN A 103 10.28 -8.58 -1.01
CA GLN A 103 11.24 -9.51 -1.60
C GLN A 103 12.46 -8.77 -2.15
N THR A 104 13.59 -9.46 -2.18
CA THR A 104 14.85 -8.93 -2.71
C THR A 104 15.59 -10.01 -3.48
N LYS A 105 16.34 -9.55 -4.49
CA LYS A 105 17.13 -10.40 -5.38
C LYS A 105 18.42 -9.67 -5.75
N PRO A 106 19.50 -9.84 -4.98
CA PRO A 106 20.86 -9.53 -5.42
C PRO A 106 21.18 -10.26 -6.73
N THR A 107 21.91 -9.61 -7.63
CA THR A 107 22.34 -10.23 -8.90
C THR A 107 23.60 -11.07 -8.73
N THR A 108 24.41 -10.73 -7.73
CA THR A 108 25.67 -11.39 -7.37
C THR A 108 25.77 -11.52 -5.85
N ASP A 109 26.64 -12.40 -5.36
CA ASP A 109 26.83 -12.60 -3.91
C ASP A 109 27.56 -11.41 -3.25
N GLU A 110 28.23 -10.58 -4.05
CA GLU A 110 28.91 -9.36 -3.63
C GLU A 110 27.97 -8.16 -3.44
N GLU A 111 26.76 -8.20 -4.01
CA GLU A 111 25.77 -7.14 -3.85
C GLU A 111 25.18 -7.12 -2.44
N ALA A 112 25.17 -5.95 -1.81
CA ALA A 112 24.65 -5.78 -0.45
C ALA A 112 23.15 -6.12 -0.36
N ASN A 113 22.80 -6.86 0.70
CA ASN A 113 21.41 -7.15 1.06
C ASN A 113 21.20 -7.14 2.58
N PHE A 114 20.67 -6.01 3.06
CA PHE A 114 20.46 -5.75 4.48
C PHE A 114 19.01 -5.98 4.94
N ILE A 115 18.07 -6.25 4.03
CA ILE A 115 16.65 -6.50 4.38
C ILE A 115 16.48 -7.68 5.36
N PRO A 116 17.26 -8.78 5.27
CA PRO A 116 17.17 -9.87 6.24
C PRO A 116 17.68 -9.55 7.64
N TYR A 117 18.20 -8.35 7.90
CA TYR A 117 18.79 -7.96 9.17
C TYR A 117 17.91 -6.96 9.93
N CYS A 118 18.08 -6.94 11.26
CA CYS A 118 17.46 -5.94 12.13
C CYS A 118 18.55 -5.13 12.83
N PHE A 119 18.78 -3.89 12.37
CA PHE A 119 19.69 -2.95 13.03
C PHE A 119 18.93 -2.08 14.02
N SER A 120 19.41 -2.02 15.26
CA SER A 120 18.80 -1.23 16.32
C SER A 120 19.85 -0.75 17.31
N THR A 121 19.63 0.43 17.89
CA THR A 121 20.45 0.89 19.02
C THR A 121 20.09 0.20 20.33
N ASP A 122 18.97 -0.54 20.39
CA ASP A 122 18.48 -1.26 21.57
C ASP A 122 18.58 -0.41 22.85
N MET A 123 17.91 0.75 22.87
CA MET A 123 18.00 1.71 23.96
C MET A 123 17.61 1.07 25.29
N GLN A 124 18.46 1.30 26.29
CA GLN A 124 18.25 0.85 27.67
C GLN A 124 17.88 2.04 28.56
N ASP A 125 17.52 1.82 29.82
CA ASP A 125 17.14 2.87 30.78
C ASP A 125 18.14 4.02 30.84
N LYS A 126 19.45 3.72 30.81
CA LYS A 126 20.51 4.75 30.78
C LYS A 126 20.39 5.70 29.59
N ASN A 127 19.95 5.20 28.43
CA ASN A 127 19.76 6.01 27.22
C ASN A 127 18.49 6.86 27.31
N ILE A 128 17.47 6.40 28.03
CA ILE A 128 16.27 7.18 28.29
C ILE A 128 16.57 8.34 29.25
N VAL A 129 17.42 8.11 30.26
CA VAL A 129 17.74 9.13 31.28
C VAL A 129 18.78 10.13 30.77
N PHE A 130 19.82 9.68 30.08
CA PHE A 130 20.98 10.51 29.74
C PHE A 130 21.12 10.84 28.24
N GLY A 131 20.20 10.37 27.40
CA GLY A 131 20.29 10.50 25.94
C GLY A 131 20.85 9.24 25.26
N GLY A 132 20.42 9.02 24.03
CA GLY A 132 20.79 7.88 23.18
C GLY A 132 21.84 8.20 22.11
N GLU A 133 22.18 9.49 21.90
CA GLU A 133 23.03 9.93 20.78
C GLU A 133 24.39 9.24 20.72
N ASP A 134 25.09 9.07 21.84
CA ASP A 134 26.41 8.43 21.83
C ASP A 134 26.32 6.93 21.50
N LYS A 135 25.23 6.28 21.90
CA LYS A 135 24.94 4.89 21.52
C LYS A 135 24.60 4.79 20.03
N LEU A 136 23.90 5.79 19.49
CA LEU A 136 23.62 5.89 18.06
C LEU A 136 24.90 6.08 17.25
N LYS A 137 25.79 6.99 17.66
CA LYS A 137 27.12 7.16 17.02
C LYS A 137 27.90 5.85 17.02
N GLN A 138 27.93 5.15 18.14
CA GLN A 138 28.58 3.84 18.24
C GLN A 138 27.96 2.83 17.27
N ALA A 139 26.63 2.70 17.23
CA ALA A 139 25.96 1.78 16.31
C ALA A 139 26.22 2.11 14.83
N ILE A 140 26.33 3.40 14.49
CA ILE A 140 26.69 3.85 13.14
C ILE A 140 28.12 3.43 12.79
N ARG A 141 29.08 3.62 13.70
CA ARG A 141 30.47 3.17 13.48
C ARG A 141 30.55 1.66 13.30
N GLU A 142 29.91 0.90 14.20
CA GLU A 142 29.90 -0.57 14.12
C GLU A 142 29.25 -1.05 12.81
N ALA A 143 28.13 -0.44 12.40
CA ALA A 143 27.49 -0.77 11.13
C ALA A 143 28.40 -0.46 9.94
N TYR A 144 29.12 0.66 9.97
CA TYR A 144 30.05 1.04 8.92
C TYR A 144 31.25 0.08 8.84
N GLU A 145 31.92 -0.17 9.98
CA GLU A 145 33.11 -1.03 10.06
C GLU A 145 32.81 -2.49 9.73
N LEU A 146 31.61 -2.99 10.04
CA LEU A 146 31.25 -4.39 9.79
C LEU A 146 30.72 -4.61 8.36
N PHE A 147 29.91 -3.68 7.85
CA PHE A 147 29.15 -3.91 6.61
C PHE A 147 29.57 -3.02 5.44
N HIS A 148 30.35 -1.96 5.68
CA HIS A 148 30.79 -0.98 4.68
C HIS A 148 29.66 -0.52 3.72
N PRO A 149 28.48 -0.11 4.24
CA PRO A 149 27.35 0.25 3.39
C PRO A 149 27.60 1.60 2.70
N LYS A 150 26.98 1.79 1.53
CA LYS A 150 26.95 3.10 0.85
C LYS A 150 26.07 4.12 1.58
N ALA A 151 25.09 3.66 2.36
CA ALA A 151 24.24 4.54 3.14
C ALA A 151 23.67 3.91 4.41
N ILE A 152 23.40 4.80 5.38
CA ILE A 152 22.76 4.47 6.66
C ILE A 152 21.57 5.41 6.88
N ALA A 153 20.38 4.82 7.06
CA ALA A 153 19.16 5.52 7.41
C ALA A 153 18.83 5.31 8.90
N ILE A 154 18.60 6.40 9.64
CA ILE A 154 18.32 6.38 11.08
C ILE A 154 16.84 6.70 11.32
N PHE A 155 16.12 5.85 12.03
CA PHE A 155 14.68 6.02 12.27
C PHE A 155 14.38 6.25 13.75
N SER A 156 13.85 7.43 14.07
CA SER A 156 13.40 7.76 15.43
C SER A 156 12.19 6.90 15.83
N THR A 157 12.23 6.39 17.06
CA THR A 157 11.10 5.75 17.74
C THR A 157 10.51 6.67 18.80
N CYS A 158 9.39 6.29 19.44
CA CYS A 158 8.67 7.12 20.41
C CYS A 158 9.55 7.87 21.45
N PRO A 159 10.52 7.24 22.15
CA PRO A 159 11.30 7.96 23.17
C PRO A 159 12.23 9.02 22.60
N VAL A 160 12.72 8.89 21.36
CA VAL A 160 13.77 9.76 20.79
C VAL A 160 13.38 11.23 20.84
N GLY A 161 12.19 11.57 20.32
CA GLY A 161 11.69 12.94 20.33
C GLY A 161 11.35 13.49 21.73
N LEU A 162 11.16 12.61 22.72
CA LEU A 162 10.83 13.00 24.10
C LEU A 162 12.07 13.26 24.95
N ILE A 163 13.16 12.53 24.70
CA ILE A 163 14.43 12.70 25.41
C ILE A 163 15.32 13.79 24.78
N GLY A 164 14.95 14.25 23.57
CA GLY A 164 15.62 15.35 22.89
C GLY A 164 16.83 14.97 22.03
N ASP A 165 16.96 13.68 21.69
CA ASP A 165 18.01 13.20 20.78
C ASP A 165 17.79 13.75 19.36
N ASP A 166 18.82 14.36 18.77
CA ASP A 166 18.79 14.91 17.41
C ASP A 166 19.50 13.98 16.43
N VAL A 167 18.72 13.05 15.86
CA VAL A 167 19.21 12.08 14.86
C VAL A 167 19.78 12.74 13.60
N HIS A 168 19.32 13.95 13.23
CA HIS A 168 19.79 14.66 12.05
C HIS A 168 21.17 15.26 12.29
N ARG A 169 21.40 15.82 13.47
CA ARG A 169 22.73 16.28 13.90
C ARG A 169 23.71 15.12 14.01
N VAL A 170 23.30 14.01 14.61
CA VAL A 170 24.14 12.81 14.70
C VAL A 170 24.51 12.29 13.31
N ALA A 171 23.56 12.24 12.37
CA ALA A 171 23.83 11.85 10.99
C ALA A 171 24.91 12.71 10.33
N ARG A 172 24.80 14.05 10.42
CA ARG A 172 25.82 14.98 9.88
C ARG A 172 27.18 14.79 10.52
N HIS A 173 27.24 14.71 11.84
CA HIS A 173 28.49 14.49 12.58
C HIS A 173 29.16 13.18 12.19
N MET A 174 28.39 12.09 12.03
CA MET A 174 28.96 10.80 11.64
C MET A 174 29.41 10.76 10.18
N MET A 175 28.77 11.50 9.26
CA MET A 175 29.30 11.67 7.90
C MET A 175 30.64 12.39 7.91
N GLU A 176 30.79 13.45 8.72
CA GLU A 176 32.06 14.17 8.87
C GLU A 176 33.15 13.31 9.53
N GLU A 177 32.79 12.53 10.56
CA GLU A 177 33.71 11.66 11.31
C GLU A 177 34.23 10.47 10.46
N ILE A 178 33.32 9.77 9.75
CA ILE A 178 33.67 8.62 8.93
C ILE A 178 34.34 9.05 7.62
N GLY A 179 33.85 10.13 7.01
CA GLY A 179 34.32 10.60 5.71
C GLY A 179 33.98 9.63 4.57
N GLY A 180 34.62 9.83 3.41
CA GLY A 180 34.37 9.05 2.19
C GLY A 180 32.99 9.33 1.58
N ASP A 181 32.50 8.40 0.76
CA ASP A 181 31.26 8.56 -0.03
C ASP A 181 30.01 8.03 0.68
N ILE A 182 30.05 7.78 2.01
CA ILE A 182 28.86 7.31 2.74
C ILE A 182 27.83 8.43 2.91
N ASN A 183 26.56 8.09 2.68
CA ASN A 183 25.43 8.97 2.94
C ASN A 183 24.67 8.53 4.21
N ILE A 184 24.58 9.39 5.22
CA ILE A 184 23.87 9.11 6.48
C ILE A 184 22.77 10.15 6.69
N PHE A 185 21.54 9.70 6.91
CA PHE A 185 20.38 10.58 7.07
C PHE A 185 19.39 10.05 8.10
N GLY A 186 18.72 10.99 8.79
CA GLY A 186 17.78 10.69 9.87
C GLY A 186 16.32 10.95 9.47
N PHE A 187 15.40 10.23 10.12
CA PHE A 187 13.96 10.40 9.99
C PHE A 187 13.34 10.56 11.38
N SER A 188 12.73 11.73 11.62
CA SER A 188 11.93 12.01 12.82
C SER A 188 10.54 11.38 12.71
N CYS A 189 10.49 10.05 12.69
CA CYS A 189 9.29 9.26 12.49
C CYS A 189 8.75 8.67 13.81
N GLU A 190 8.81 9.42 14.91
CA GLU A 190 8.33 8.95 16.21
C GLU A 190 6.87 8.49 16.12
N GLY A 191 6.55 7.35 16.75
CA GLY A 191 5.29 6.65 16.52
C GLY A 191 4.02 7.43 16.88
N TYR A 192 4.12 8.47 17.73
CA TYR A 192 3.00 9.31 18.14
C TYR A 192 2.70 10.47 17.17
N ARG A 193 3.55 10.73 16.17
CA ARG A 193 3.30 11.79 15.18
C ARG A 193 2.15 11.39 14.28
N GLY A 194 1.32 12.34 13.86
CA GLY A 194 0.16 12.05 13.03
C GLY A 194 -0.81 11.08 13.73
N VAL A 195 -1.59 10.35 12.94
CA VAL A 195 -2.65 9.48 13.45
C VAL A 195 -2.52 8.02 12.99
N SER A 196 -1.55 7.72 12.13
CA SER A 196 -1.39 6.43 11.46
C SER A 196 -0.04 6.33 10.73
N GLN A 197 0.15 5.23 10.00
CA GLN A 197 1.28 5.02 9.08
C GLN A 197 1.41 6.14 8.02
N SER A 198 0.32 6.84 7.69
CA SER A 198 0.31 7.88 6.63
C SER A 198 1.33 9.00 6.88
N ALA A 199 1.45 9.47 8.12
CA ALA A 199 2.45 10.47 8.49
C ALA A 199 3.89 9.96 8.28
N GLY A 200 4.11 8.67 8.48
CA GLY A 200 5.37 8.00 8.19
C GLY A 200 5.73 8.02 6.71
N HIS A 201 4.73 7.84 5.84
CA HIS A 201 4.93 7.96 4.40
C HIS A 201 5.41 9.37 4.04
N HIS A 202 4.72 10.41 4.54
CA HIS A 202 5.09 11.79 4.23
C HIS A 202 6.52 12.13 4.70
N ILE A 203 6.87 11.78 5.95
CA ILE A 203 8.23 11.98 6.49
C ILE A 203 9.28 11.26 5.64
N ALA A 204 9.01 10.01 5.24
CA ALA A 204 9.90 9.25 4.37
C ALA A 204 10.08 9.90 2.99
N ASN A 205 9.00 10.36 2.37
CA ASN A 205 9.03 11.03 1.07
C ASN A 205 9.88 12.30 1.09
N ASN A 206 9.71 13.12 2.13
CA ASN A 206 10.54 14.31 2.31
C ASN A 206 12.03 13.94 2.42
N GLY A 207 12.33 12.88 3.18
CA GLY A 207 13.71 12.41 3.34
C GLY A 207 14.30 11.79 2.07
N LEU A 208 13.53 11.02 1.29
CA LEU A 208 13.94 10.50 -0.02
C LEU A 208 14.31 11.65 -0.96
N PHE A 209 13.44 12.65 -1.06
CA PHE A 209 13.67 13.80 -1.94
C PHE A 209 14.88 14.65 -1.50
N LYS A 210 15.00 14.96 -0.21
CA LYS A 210 16.10 15.79 0.33
C LYS A 210 17.46 15.11 0.28
N ASN A 211 17.51 13.81 0.57
CA ASN A 211 18.77 13.14 0.89
C ASN A 211 19.24 12.14 -0.19
N LEU A 212 18.39 11.78 -1.15
CA LEU A 212 18.69 10.70 -2.10
C LEU A 212 18.45 11.09 -3.56
N ILE A 213 17.26 11.59 -3.91
CA ILE A 213 16.91 11.84 -5.31
C ILE A 213 17.81 12.95 -5.91
N GLY A 214 18.37 12.70 -7.10
CA GLY A 214 19.17 13.71 -7.80
C GLY A 214 20.59 13.84 -7.26
N ARG A 215 21.21 12.76 -6.81
CA ARG A 215 22.63 12.79 -6.38
C ARG A 215 23.60 12.30 -7.45
N ASP A 216 23.10 11.64 -8.47
CA ASP A 216 23.90 11.07 -9.55
C ASP A 216 23.24 11.32 -10.91
N ASP A 217 23.81 12.23 -11.69
CA ASP A 217 23.31 12.60 -13.01
C ASP A 217 23.72 11.61 -14.12
N GLU A 218 24.48 10.56 -13.81
CA GLU A 218 24.87 9.56 -14.81
C GLU A 218 23.63 8.84 -15.35
N VAL A 219 23.41 8.91 -16.68
CA VAL A 219 22.32 8.19 -17.33
C VAL A 219 22.73 6.76 -17.61
N ARG A 220 22.08 5.80 -16.94
CA ARG A 220 22.34 4.35 -17.11
C ARG A 220 21.25 3.65 -17.94
N GLY A 221 21.67 2.56 -18.60
CA GLY A 221 20.80 1.68 -19.38
C GLY A 221 20.34 2.28 -20.71
N SER A 222 19.17 1.87 -21.18
CA SER A 222 18.58 2.36 -22.42
C SER A 222 18.17 3.83 -22.31
N LEU A 223 18.42 4.61 -23.36
CA LEU A 223 17.94 5.98 -23.49
C LEU A 223 16.45 6.07 -23.89
N LYS A 224 15.83 4.94 -24.25
CA LYS A 224 14.42 4.87 -24.61
C LYS A 224 13.56 4.42 -23.44
N TYR A 225 12.35 4.98 -23.37
CA TYR A 225 11.24 4.56 -22.52
C TYR A 225 11.59 4.44 -21.03
N ARG A 226 12.24 5.47 -20.49
CA ARG A 226 12.75 5.46 -19.11
C ARG A 226 11.63 5.80 -18.13
N VAL A 227 11.32 4.89 -17.23
CA VAL A 227 10.20 5.05 -16.28
C VAL A 227 10.63 4.78 -14.85
N ASN A 228 9.99 5.42 -13.89
CA ASN A 228 10.03 5.02 -12.48
C ASN A 228 8.70 4.38 -12.08
N LEU A 229 8.77 3.36 -11.22
CA LEU A 229 7.59 2.77 -10.57
C LEU A 229 7.51 3.23 -9.11
N LEU A 230 6.62 4.18 -8.86
CA LEU A 230 6.48 4.83 -7.57
C LEU A 230 5.44 4.14 -6.68
N GLY A 231 5.80 3.84 -5.43
CA GLY A 231 4.88 3.26 -4.43
C GLY A 231 4.58 1.78 -4.68
N GLU A 232 5.57 1.04 -5.19
CA GLU A 232 5.57 -0.42 -5.32
C GLU A 232 6.69 -1.00 -4.45
N TYR A 233 6.37 -2.01 -3.64
CA TYR A 233 7.22 -2.45 -2.54
C TYR A 233 7.72 -3.90 -2.67
N ASN A 234 7.49 -4.54 -3.80
CA ASN A 234 7.85 -5.91 -4.11
C ASN A 234 7.31 -6.95 -3.11
N ILE A 235 6.05 -6.79 -2.69
CA ILE A 235 5.43 -7.76 -1.77
C ILE A 235 5.23 -9.08 -2.51
N GLY A 236 5.79 -10.16 -1.97
CA GLY A 236 5.65 -11.49 -2.59
C GLY A 236 6.19 -11.59 -4.02
N GLY A 237 7.06 -10.66 -4.45
CA GLY A 237 7.64 -10.63 -5.79
C GLY A 237 6.85 -9.80 -6.81
N ASP A 238 5.91 -8.96 -6.38
CA ASP A 238 5.10 -8.13 -7.29
C ASP A 238 5.95 -7.31 -8.28
N ALA A 239 7.00 -6.63 -7.80
CA ALA A 239 7.86 -5.82 -8.67
C ALA A 239 8.64 -6.69 -9.65
N PHE A 240 9.08 -7.89 -9.26
CA PHE A 240 9.82 -8.80 -10.16
C PHE A 240 8.98 -9.26 -11.35
N GLU A 241 7.68 -9.48 -11.16
CA GLU A 241 6.79 -9.79 -12.28
C GLU A 241 6.61 -8.58 -13.20
N LEU A 242 6.55 -7.37 -12.65
CA LEU A 242 6.47 -6.14 -13.45
C LEU A 242 7.75 -5.85 -14.22
N GLU A 243 8.91 -6.04 -13.60
CA GLU A 243 10.24 -5.95 -14.23
C GLU A 243 10.33 -6.89 -15.43
N ARG A 244 9.91 -8.15 -15.29
CA ARG A 244 9.87 -9.13 -16.38
C ARG A 244 9.03 -8.65 -17.56
N VAL A 245 7.86 -8.08 -17.27
CA VAL A 245 6.94 -7.58 -18.30
C VAL A 245 7.49 -6.32 -18.96
N PHE A 246 8.10 -5.41 -18.19
CA PHE A 246 8.77 -4.23 -18.74
C PHE A 246 9.94 -4.60 -19.65
N GLU A 247 10.78 -5.55 -19.24
CA GLU A 247 11.88 -6.07 -20.06
C GLU A 247 11.37 -6.66 -21.38
N LYS A 248 10.32 -7.48 -21.34
CA LYS A 248 9.67 -8.02 -22.55
C LYS A 248 9.16 -6.93 -23.50
N CYS A 249 8.67 -5.80 -22.95
CA CYS A 249 8.18 -4.66 -23.73
C CYS A 249 9.29 -3.69 -24.16
N GLY A 250 10.54 -3.87 -23.70
CA GLY A 250 11.63 -2.93 -23.94
C GLY A 250 11.55 -1.63 -23.12
N ILE A 251 10.74 -1.61 -22.06
CA ILE A 251 10.59 -0.45 -21.16
C ILE A 251 11.76 -0.46 -20.16
N ASN A 252 12.46 0.68 -20.04
CA ASN A 252 13.60 0.80 -19.12
C ASN A 252 13.13 1.31 -17.74
N LEU A 253 13.09 0.42 -16.75
CA LEU A 253 12.79 0.78 -15.37
C LEU A 253 14.03 1.37 -14.68
N VAL A 254 14.03 2.68 -14.45
CA VAL A 254 15.15 3.39 -13.78
C VAL A 254 15.13 3.12 -12.28
N SER A 255 13.95 3.16 -11.66
CA SER A 255 13.82 3.03 -10.22
C SER A 255 12.46 2.51 -9.80
N THR A 256 12.44 1.69 -8.74
CA THR A 256 11.23 1.28 -8.02
C THR A 256 11.27 1.86 -6.62
N PHE A 257 10.18 2.48 -6.18
CA PHE A 257 10.06 3.07 -4.84
C PHE A 257 9.13 2.21 -3.97
N SER A 258 9.65 1.31 -3.14
CA SER A 258 11.07 0.97 -2.92
C SER A 258 11.38 -0.52 -2.99
N GLY A 259 10.48 -1.33 -3.56
CA GLY A 259 10.65 -2.78 -3.63
C GLY A 259 11.95 -3.21 -4.29
N ASN A 260 12.82 -3.90 -3.55
CA ASN A 260 14.16 -4.32 -4.00
C ASN A 260 15.07 -3.16 -4.47
N SER A 261 14.80 -1.92 -4.02
CA SER A 261 15.53 -0.76 -4.52
C SER A 261 16.94 -0.64 -3.94
N THR A 262 17.80 0.05 -4.67
CA THR A 262 19.15 0.44 -4.24
C THR A 262 19.23 1.94 -3.98
N ILE A 263 20.21 2.39 -3.18
CA ILE A 263 20.52 3.83 -3.07
C ILE A 263 20.71 4.43 -4.46
N GLU A 264 21.49 3.77 -5.30
CA GLU A 264 21.81 4.20 -6.64
C GLU A 264 20.55 4.42 -7.49
N SER A 265 19.57 3.51 -7.41
CA SER A 265 18.30 3.67 -8.13
C SER A 265 17.51 4.91 -7.68
N PHE A 266 17.63 5.35 -6.42
CA PHE A 266 17.01 6.60 -5.99
C PHE A 266 17.79 7.81 -6.47
N GLU A 267 19.12 7.76 -6.40
CA GLU A 267 20.00 8.85 -6.81
C GLU A 267 19.83 9.21 -8.29
N ASN A 268 19.51 8.22 -9.11
CA ASN A 268 19.31 8.31 -10.56
C ASN A 268 17.84 8.54 -10.97
N ALA A 269 16.88 8.54 -10.03
CA ALA A 269 15.45 8.53 -10.36
C ALA A 269 14.98 9.77 -11.16
N HIS A 270 15.65 10.91 -11.04
CA HIS A 270 15.34 12.13 -11.81
C HIS A 270 15.72 12.04 -13.30
N THR A 271 16.43 10.99 -13.70
CA THR A 271 16.82 10.76 -15.09
C THR A 271 15.72 10.07 -15.92
N ALA A 272 14.64 9.61 -15.28
CA ALA A 272 13.49 9.01 -15.97
C ALA A 272 12.68 10.03 -16.77
N ASP A 273 11.84 9.53 -17.68
CA ASP A 273 10.94 10.35 -18.51
C ASP A 273 9.49 10.35 -18.01
N LEU A 274 9.09 9.32 -17.27
CA LEU A 274 7.73 9.19 -16.73
C LEU A 274 7.75 8.54 -15.34
N ASN A 275 6.98 9.11 -14.42
CA ASN A 275 6.71 8.51 -13.11
C ASN A 275 5.36 7.76 -13.14
N MET A 276 5.37 6.49 -12.74
CA MET A 276 4.15 5.68 -12.64
C MET A 276 3.78 5.50 -11.17
N VAL A 277 2.69 6.12 -10.72
CA VAL A 277 2.26 6.07 -9.31
C VAL A 277 1.33 4.89 -9.09
N MET A 278 1.78 3.87 -8.37
CA MET A 278 0.97 2.73 -7.97
C MET A 278 0.20 3.03 -6.67
N CYS A 279 0.87 3.04 -5.51
CA CYS A 279 0.25 3.37 -4.24
C CYS A 279 0.20 4.89 -4.01
N HIS A 280 -0.90 5.53 -4.45
CA HIS A 280 -1.12 6.98 -4.34
C HIS A 280 -0.83 7.52 -2.95
N ARG A 281 -1.49 6.98 -1.91
CA ARG A 281 -1.38 7.45 -0.53
C ARG A 281 0.05 7.54 0.00
N SER A 282 0.93 6.64 -0.43
CA SER A 282 2.27 6.54 0.12
C SER A 282 3.35 7.33 -0.60
N ILE A 283 3.13 7.73 -1.86
CA ILE A 283 4.22 8.25 -2.71
C ILE A 283 3.83 9.46 -3.57
N ASN A 284 2.57 9.90 -3.54
CA ASN A 284 2.12 11.05 -4.33
C ASN A 284 2.97 12.31 -4.07
N TYR A 285 3.46 12.48 -2.84
CA TYR A 285 4.38 13.55 -2.45
C TYR A 285 5.62 13.59 -3.37
N VAL A 286 6.37 12.49 -3.50
CA VAL A 286 7.57 12.44 -4.34
C VAL A 286 7.23 12.62 -5.82
N ALA A 287 6.09 12.11 -6.28
CA ALA A 287 5.66 12.32 -7.66
C ALA A 287 5.49 13.81 -7.99
N GLU A 288 4.78 14.56 -7.14
CA GLU A 288 4.56 16.01 -7.27
C GLU A 288 5.86 16.81 -7.11
N MET A 289 6.74 16.37 -6.20
CA MET A 289 8.05 16.99 -6.01
C MET A 289 8.98 16.80 -7.23
N MET A 290 9.00 15.60 -7.83
CA MET A 290 9.80 15.33 -9.04
C MET A 290 9.27 16.03 -10.28
N GLU A 291 7.94 16.16 -10.39
CA GLU A 291 7.30 16.97 -11.43
C GLU A 291 7.72 18.44 -11.30
N THR A 292 7.66 18.99 -10.08
CA THR A 292 8.04 20.39 -9.82
C THR A 292 9.53 20.64 -10.02
N ALA A 293 10.40 19.77 -9.49
CA ALA A 293 11.85 19.97 -9.51
C ALA A 293 12.49 19.66 -10.87
N PHE A 294 12.08 18.56 -11.51
CA PHE A 294 12.76 18.00 -12.67
C PHE A 294 11.91 18.03 -13.95
N GLY A 295 10.62 18.36 -13.85
CA GLY A 295 9.71 18.39 -15.00
C GLY A 295 9.25 17.00 -15.46
N ILE A 296 9.32 15.99 -14.59
CA ILE A 296 8.95 14.61 -14.91
C ILE A 296 7.45 14.42 -14.63
N PRO A 297 6.60 14.23 -15.65
CA PRO A 297 5.17 14.03 -15.43
C PRO A 297 4.91 12.68 -14.74
N TRP A 298 3.72 12.53 -14.17
CA TRP A 298 3.32 11.27 -13.56
C TRP A 298 1.89 10.85 -13.94
N ILE A 299 1.69 9.53 -14.02
CA ILE A 299 0.38 8.90 -14.25
C ILE A 299 0.03 7.96 -13.11
N LYS A 300 -1.26 7.89 -12.75
CA LYS A 300 -1.76 6.85 -11.85
C LYS A 300 -1.83 5.52 -12.61
N VAL A 301 -1.22 4.49 -12.03
CA VAL A 301 -1.26 3.11 -12.54
C VAL A 301 -1.72 2.15 -11.45
N GLN A 302 -2.15 0.96 -11.85
CA GLN A 302 -2.61 -0.08 -10.94
C GLN A 302 -2.33 -1.45 -11.58
N PRO A 303 -1.09 -1.95 -11.54
CA PRO A 303 -0.75 -3.19 -12.21
C PRO A 303 -1.06 -4.44 -11.37
N ILE A 304 -2.12 -4.38 -10.54
CA ILE A 304 -2.62 -5.55 -9.81
C ILE A 304 -3.59 -6.28 -10.73
N GLY A 305 -3.25 -7.52 -11.09
CA GLY A 305 -4.00 -8.28 -12.09
C GLY A 305 -3.65 -7.96 -13.54
N ALA A 306 -4.13 -8.82 -14.43
CA ALA A 306 -3.72 -8.85 -15.83
C ALA A 306 -4.30 -7.70 -16.66
N ARG A 307 -5.60 -7.43 -16.55
CA ARG A 307 -6.25 -6.37 -17.33
C ARG A 307 -5.72 -4.99 -16.94
N SER A 308 -5.54 -4.76 -15.65
CA SER A 308 -5.02 -3.49 -15.13
C SER A 308 -3.54 -3.30 -15.45
N THR A 309 -2.76 -4.40 -15.52
CA THR A 309 -1.40 -4.39 -16.09
C THR A 309 -1.40 -4.06 -17.58
N ALA A 310 -2.25 -4.69 -18.39
CA ALA A 310 -2.37 -4.38 -19.81
C ALA A 310 -2.76 -2.91 -20.05
N LYS A 311 -3.70 -2.38 -19.24
CA LYS A 311 -4.08 -0.96 -19.25
C LYS A 311 -2.88 -0.06 -18.93
N MET A 312 -2.07 -0.40 -17.93
CA MET A 312 -0.86 0.34 -17.61
C MET A 312 0.12 0.36 -18.78
N LEU A 313 0.43 -0.80 -19.38
CA LEU A 313 1.37 -0.89 -20.50
C LEU A 313 0.91 -0.04 -21.70
N ARG A 314 -0.39 -0.09 -22.01
CA ARG A 314 -1.00 0.75 -23.06
C ARG A 314 -0.86 2.24 -22.76
N LYS A 315 -1.10 2.65 -21.52
CA LYS A 315 -0.90 4.05 -21.09
C LYS A 315 0.57 4.49 -21.28
N ILE A 316 1.52 3.63 -20.94
CA ILE A 316 2.95 3.91 -21.14
C ILE A 316 3.26 4.07 -22.64
N ALA A 317 2.80 3.13 -23.47
CA ALA A 317 3.02 3.18 -24.91
C ALA A 317 2.40 4.44 -25.55
N GLN A 318 1.18 4.80 -25.15
CA GLN A 318 0.50 6.03 -25.57
C GLN A 318 1.25 7.30 -25.16
N TYR A 319 1.80 7.35 -23.94
CA TYR A 319 2.59 8.50 -23.48
C TYR A 319 3.84 8.74 -24.35
N PHE A 320 4.57 7.67 -24.64
CA PHE A 320 5.76 7.76 -25.50
C PHE A 320 5.40 8.00 -26.96
N GLY A 321 4.23 7.51 -27.42
CA GLY A 321 3.73 7.73 -28.78
C GLY A 321 4.57 7.06 -29.87
N ASP A 322 5.37 6.06 -29.49
CA ASP A 322 6.27 5.33 -30.38
C ASP A 322 5.58 4.05 -30.88
N GLN A 323 5.48 3.90 -32.20
CA GLN A 323 4.78 2.77 -32.81
C GLN A 323 5.46 1.43 -32.51
N GLU A 324 6.79 1.39 -32.41
CA GLU A 324 7.53 0.16 -32.07
C GLU A 324 7.16 -0.32 -30.67
N LEU A 325 7.05 0.60 -29.71
CA LEU A 325 6.62 0.29 -28.35
C LEU A 325 5.15 -0.12 -28.29
N ILE A 326 4.27 0.57 -29.03
CA ILE A 326 2.84 0.25 -29.09
C ILE A 326 2.64 -1.18 -29.61
N ASP A 327 3.27 -1.51 -30.74
CA ASP A 327 3.15 -2.84 -31.36
C ASP A 327 3.71 -3.92 -30.42
N LYS A 328 4.85 -3.63 -29.76
CA LYS A 328 5.45 -4.58 -28.82
C LYS A 328 4.58 -4.81 -27.58
N VAL A 329 3.96 -3.76 -27.05
CA VAL A 329 3.03 -3.86 -25.91
C VAL A 329 1.82 -4.71 -26.28
N GLU A 330 1.20 -4.51 -27.45
CA GLU A 330 0.05 -5.33 -27.84
C GLU A 330 0.43 -6.80 -28.10
N GLU A 331 1.61 -7.06 -28.67
CA GLU A 331 2.16 -8.43 -28.81
C GLU A 331 2.27 -9.13 -27.45
N VAL A 332 2.93 -8.48 -26.47
CA VAL A 332 3.14 -9.04 -25.13
C VAL A 332 1.81 -9.21 -24.39
N VAL A 333 0.90 -8.23 -24.49
CA VAL A 333 -0.43 -8.33 -23.88
C VAL A 333 -1.21 -9.52 -24.47
N ALA A 334 -1.20 -9.70 -25.79
CA ALA A 334 -1.88 -10.81 -26.44
C ALA A 334 -1.30 -12.17 -26.03
N GLU A 335 0.03 -12.28 -25.94
CA GLU A 335 0.74 -13.49 -25.46
C GLU A 335 0.32 -13.84 -24.03
N GLU A 336 0.44 -12.89 -23.10
CA GLU A 336 0.25 -13.14 -21.68
C GLU A 336 -1.23 -13.32 -21.29
N MET A 337 -2.15 -12.61 -21.96
CA MET A 337 -3.59 -12.70 -21.67
C MET A 337 -4.20 -14.06 -22.01
N ALA A 338 -3.62 -14.80 -22.98
CA ALA A 338 -4.18 -16.09 -23.40
C ALA A 338 -4.29 -17.09 -22.23
N GLU A 339 -3.24 -17.21 -21.40
CA GLU A 339 -3.27 -18.08 -20.23
C GLU A 339 -4.20 -17.54 -19.14
N VAL A 340 -4.16 -16.22 -18.91
CA VAL A 340 -5.00 -15.54 -17.89
C VAL A 340 -6.48 -15.81 -18.14
N GLU A 341 -6.95 -15.57 -19.36
CA GLU A 341 -8.35 -15.76 -19.75
C GLU A 341 -8.78 -17.23 -19.57
N ALA A 342 -7.95 -18.17 -20.03
CA ALA A 342 -8.23 -19.60 -19.89
C ALA A 342 -8.33 -20.06 -18.43
N VAL A 343 -7.55 -19.48 -17.53
CA VAL A 343 -7.65 -19.76 -16.08
C VAL A 343 -8.88 -19.07 -15.48
N ARG A 344 -9.11 -17.79 -15.80
CA ARG A 344 -10.23 -17.01 -15.26
C ARG A 344 -11.56 -17.65 -15.61
N GLU A 345 -11.77 -18.06 -16.86
CA GLU A 345 -13.03 -18.68 -17.31
C GLU A 345 -13.38 -19.94 -16.50
N LYS A 346 -12.39 -20.78 -16.21
CA LYS A 346 -12.59 -22.00 -15.39
C LYS A 346 -13.04 -21.65 -13.98
N ILE A 347 -12.44 -20.62 -13.38
CA ILE A 347 -12.67 -20.23 -11.99
C ILE A 347 -13.95 -19.41 -11.84
N TYR A 348 -14.27 -18.55 -12.81
CA TYR A 348 -15.43 -17.68 -12.82
C TYR A 348 -16.73 -18.43 -12.50
N SER A 349 -16.92 -19.62 -13.08
CA SER A 349 -18.10 -20.47 -12.82
C SER A 349 -18.28 -20.86 -11.34
N LYS A 350 -17.19 -20.88 -10.56
CA LYS A 350 -17.15 -21.27 -9.14
C LYS A 350 -17.25 -20.08 -8.18
N THR A 351 -16.95 -18.88 -8.68
CA THR A 351 -16.90 -17.63 -7.90
C THR A 351 -18.02 -16.67 -8.22
N LYS A 352 -18.66 -16.77 -9.40
CA LYS A 352 -19.73 -15.86 -9.84
C LYS A 352 -20.86 -15.74 -8.80
N GLY A 353 -21.18 -14.50 -8.46
CA GLY A 353 -22.26 -14.11 -7.55
C GLY A 353 -21.88 -14.27 -6.07
N LYS A 354 -20.61 -14.50 -5.75
CA LYS A 354 -20.11 -14.49 -4.38
C LYS A 354 -19.80 -13.07 -3.90
N LEU A 355 -19.84 -12.87 -2.59
CA LEU A 355 -19.66 -11.57 -1.95
C LEU A 355 -18.27 -11.43 -1.35
N SER A 356 -17.72 -10.22 -1.41
CA SER A 356 -16.43 -9.87 -0.82
C SER A 356 -16.52 -8.59 0.00
N MET A 357 -15.64 -8.49 1.00
CA MET A 357 -15.41 -7.27 1.78
C MET A 357 -13.92 -6.98 1.89
N LEU A 358 -13.49 -5.72 1.73
CA LEU A 358 -12.08 -5.35 1.60
C LEU A 358 -11.67 -4.23 2.57
N PHE A 359 -10.86 -4.53 3.58
CA PHE A 359 -10.36 -3.56 4.56
C PHE A 359 -8.84 -3.67 4.69
N VAL A 360 -8.11 -2.73 4.11
CA VAL A 360 -6.64 -2.80 3.96
C VAL A 360 -6.04 -1.42 4.25
N GLY A 361 -4.72 -1.26 4.20
CA GLY A 361 -4.02 -0.01 4.57
C GLY A 361 -4.57 1.29 3.96
N GLY A 362 -4.32 1.55 2.67
CA GLY A 362 -4.66 2.84 2.04
C GLY A 362 -4.65 2.87 0.50
N SER A 363 -4.68 1.70 -0.15
CA SER A 363 -4.67 1.62 -1.63
C SER A 363 -5.23 0.30 -2.15
N ARG A 364 -4.86 -0.82 -1.53
CA ARG A 364 -5.21 -2.16 -2.04
C ARG A 364 -6.70 -2.49 -2.00
N ALA A 365 -7.47 -1.91 -1.06
CA ALA A 365 -8.91 -2.14 -1.04
C ALA A 365 -9.57 -1.68 -2.35
N HIS A 366 -9.10 -0.59 -2.97
CA HIS A 366 -9.50 -0.22 -4.33
C HIS A 366 -8.89 -1.19 -5.35
N HIS A 367 -7.57 -1.42 -5.28
CA HIS A 367 -6.89 -2.09 -6.37
C HIS A 367 -7.35 -3.53 -6.66
N TYR A 368 -7.78 -4.24 -5.63
CA TYR A 368 -8.19 -5.63 -5.75
C TYR A 368 -9.66 -5.80 -6.16
N GLN A 369 -10.46 -4.72 -6.22
CA GLN A 369 -11.84 -4.80 -6.72
C GLN A 369 -11.87 -5.29 -8.17
N ASP A 370 -10.96 -4.82 -9.02
CA ASP A 370 -10.82 -5.28 -10.41
C ASP A 370 -10.73 -6.81 -10.51
N LEU A 371 -9.89 -7.43 -9.67
CA LEU A 371 -9.68 -8.88 -9.65
C LEU A 371 -10.92 -9.63 -9.14
N PHE A 372 -11.66 -9.06 -8.17
CA PHE A 372 -12.91 -9.65 -7.70
C PHE A 372 -14.02 -9.54 -8.76
N GLU A 373 -14.13 -8.41 -9.44
CA GLU A 373 -15.07 -8.20 -10.56
C GLU A 373 -14.79 -9.18 -11.71
N GLU A 374 -13.50 -9.37 -12.04
CA GLU A 374 -13.06 -10.36 -13.03
C GLU A 374 -13.48 -11.80 -12.67
N LEU A 375 -13.56 -12.12 -11.38
CA LEU A 375 -14.08 -13.40 -10.87
C LEU A 375 -15.60 -13.43 -10.72
N GLY A 376 -16.30 -12.36 -11.11
CA GLY A 376 -17.75 -12.24 -10.96
C GLY A 376 -18.22 -12.11 -9.52
N MET A 377 -17.35 -11.66 -8.62
CA MET A 377 -17.67 -11.41 -7.20
C MET A 377 -18.04 -9.95 -6.99
N THR A 378 -18.92 -9.68 -6.02
CA THR A 378 -19.36 -8.32 -5.67
C THR A 378 -18.70 -7.86 -4.38
N THR A 379 -18.11 -6.67 -4.39
CA THR A 379 -17.63 -6.00 -3.17
C THR A 379 -18.78 -5.23 -2.53
N ILE A 380 -19.23 -5.65 -1.34
CA ILE A 380 -20.37 -4.99 -0.65
C ILE A 380 -19.92 -4.01 0.45
N ALA A 381 -18.69 -4.13 0.92
CA ALA A 381 -18.10 -3.20 1.86
C ALA A 381 -16.59 -3.08 1.62
N ALA A 382 -16.07 -1.86 1.61
CA ALA A 382 -14.64 -1.61 1.50
C ALA A 382 -14.19 -0.43 2.35
N GLY A 383 -12.89 -0.36 2.63
CA GLY A 383 -12.37 0.66 3.51
C GLY A 383 -10.86 0.66 3.66
N TYR A 384 -10.37 1.74 4.25
CA TYR A 384 -8.96 1.89 4.56
C TYR A 384 -8.71 2.02 6.06
N GLU A 385 -7.56 1.52 6.49
CA GLU A 385 -7.01 1.85 7.80
C GLU A 385 -6.72 3.36 7.88
N PHE A 386 -5.99 3.89 6.90
CA PHE A 386 -5.38 5.22 6.95
C PHE A 386 -5.47 5.99 5.63
N GLY A 387 -6.46 5.69 4.81
CA GLY A 387 -6.77 6.49 3.63
C GLY A 387 -7.10 7.94 4.03
N HIS A 388 -6.81 8.88 3.14
CA HIS A 388 -7.31 10.24 3.26
C HIS A 388 -8.56 10.39 2.38
N ARG A 389 -9.26 11.52 2.49
CA ARG A 389 -10.45 11.80 1.68
C ARG A 389 -10.17 11.68 0.18
N ASP A 390 -9.02 12.11 -0.30
CA ASP A 390 -8.58 11.96 -1.69
C ASP A 390 -8.45 10.50 -2.15
N ASP A 391 -8.25 9.55 -1.23
CA ASP A 391 -8.21 8.13 -1.58
C ASP A 391 -9.59 7.48 -1.69
N TYR A 392 -10.58 8.10 -1.04
CA TYR A 392 -11.98 7.68 -1.07
C TYR A 392 -12.77 8.38 -2.17
N GLU A 393 -12.71 9.70 -2.15
CA GLU A 393 -13.51 10.65 -2.94
C GLU A 393 -12.71 11.19 -4.14
N GLY A 394 -11.45 10.81 -4.31
CA GLY A 394 -10.59 11.26 -5.41
C GLY A 394 -9.90 12.60 -5.18
N ARG A 395 -8.83 12.87 -5.94
CA ARG A 395 -7.97 14.06 -5.78
C ARG A 395 -8.69 15.40 -5.93
N ARG A 396 -9.86 15.41 -6.58
CA ARG A 396 -10.73 16.59 -6.72
C ARG A 396 -11.09 17.26 -5.39
N VAL A 397 -11.07 16.52 -4.28
CA VAL A 397 -11.43 17.07 -2.96
C VAL A 397 -10.25 17.64 -2.18
N ILE A 398 -9.00 17.48 -2.65
CA ILE A 398 -7.79 17.98 -1.96
C ILE A 398 -7.92 19.45 -1.52
N PRO A 399 -8.40 20.40 -2.35
CA PRO A 399 -8.55 21.79 -1.93
C PRO A 399 -9.51 22.02 -0.76
N THR A 400 -10.39 21.05 -0.47
CA THR A 400 -11.38 21.11 0.61
C THR A 400 -10.94 20.35 1.86
N ILE A 401 -9.82 19.61 1.81
CA ILE A 401 -9.33 18.84 2.94
C ILE A 401 -8.81 19.79 4.01
N GLN A 402 -9.41 19.73 5.20
CA GLN A 402 -8.94 20.48 6.35
C GLN A 402 -7.84 19.69 7.06
N ILE A 403 -6.69 20.33 7.27
CA ILE A 403 -5.58 19.71 8.01
C ILE A 403 -5.94 19.65 9.50
N ASP A 404 -6.19 18.42 9.97
CA ASP A 404 -6.50 18.11 11.36
C ASP A 404 -5.32 18.45 12.30
N ALA A 405 -5.63 18.91 13.51
CA ALA A 405 -4.64 19.34 14.49
C ALA A 405 -3.60 18.26 14.83
N ASP A 406 -4.00 16.98 14.83
CA ASP A 406 -3.11 15.86 15.14
C ASP A 406 -2.07 15.59 14.01
N SER A 407 -2.24 16.20 12.82
CA SER A 407 -1.33 16.05 11.67
C SER A 407 -0.60 17.34 11.24
N ARG A 408 -0.85 18.49 11.89
CA ARG A 408 -0.22 19.78 11.52
C ARG A 408 1.28 19.86 11.71
N ASN A 409 1.85 18.98 12.55
CA ASN A 409 3.28 18.96 12.85
C ASN A 409 4.08 18.06 11.90
N ILE A 410 3.45 17.54 10.85
CA ILE A 410 4.16 16.86 9.77
C ILE A 410 4.72 17.95 8.85
N GLU A 411 6.02 17.90 8.61
CA GLU A 411 6.72 18.89 7.79
C GLU A 411 6.18 18.87 6.36
N GLU A 412 5.79 20.04 5.85
CA GLU A 412 5.57 20.27 4.43
C GLU A 412 6.80 20.96 3.85
N ILE A 413 7.31 20.44 2.73
CA ILE A 413 8.51 20.99 2.09
C ILE A 413 8.12 21.69 0.81
N THR A 414 8.65 22.89 0.59
CA THR A 414 8.46 23.62 -0.66
C THR A 414 9.55 23.23 -1.64
N VAL A 415 9.15 22.63 -2.75
CA VAL A 415 10.06 22.27 -3.84
C VAL A 415 9.95 23.32 -4.95
N THR A 416 11.10 23.70 -5.51
CA THR A 416 11.19 24.63 -6.64
C THR A 416 11.82 23.95 -7.83
N LYS A 417 11.67 24.53 -9.02
CA LYS A 417 12.33 24.07 -10.24
C LYS A 417 13.85 24.05 -10.02
N ASP A 418 14.47 22.93 -10.32
CA ASP A 418 15.92 22.82 -10.27
C ASP A 418 16.54 23.69 -11.37
N ALA A 419 17.54 24.50 -11.00
CA ALA A 419 18.13 25.47 -11.93
C ALA A 419 18.87 24.83 -13.12
N THR A 420 19.30 23.58 -12.98
CA THR A 420 20.14 22.88 -13.95
C THR A 420 19.48 21.63 -14.54
N ARG A 421 18.55 21.02 -13.82
CA ARG A 421 17.97 19.71 -14.14
C ARG A 421 16.49 19.76 -14.47
N TYR A 422 15.83 20.90 -14.30
CA TYR A 422 14.45 21.06 -14.74
C TYR A 422 14.37 20.94 -16.26
N ASN A 423 13.76 19.85 -16.74
CA ASN A 423 13.63 19.54 -18.15
C ASN A 423 12.25 18.91 -18.43
N PRO A 424 11.22 19.69 -18.80
CA PRO A 424 9.90 19.12 -19.05
C PRO A 424 9.95 18.15 -20.25
N ARG A 425 9.49 16.92 -20.06
CA ARG A 425 9.57 15.85 -21.09
C ARG A 425 8.56 16.00 -22.22
N LYS A 426 7.51 16.77 -21.98
CA LYS A 426 6.45 17.12 -22.93
C LYS A 426 6.14 18.60 -22.77
N THR A 427 5.72 19.24 -23.85
CA THR A 427 5.16 20.59 -23.79
C THR A 427 3.79 20.57 -23.09
N GLU A 428 3.37 21.73 -22.58
CA GLU A 428 2.06 21.89 -21.93
C GLU A 428 0.91 21.47 -22.86
N SER A 429 1.01 21.79 -24.16
CA SER A 429 -0.01 21.41 -25.15
C SER A 429 -0.06 19.90 -25.39
N GLU A 430 1.09 19.22 -25.41
CA GLU A 430 1.13 17.76 -25.54
C GLU A 430 0.56 17.08 -24.31
N LEU A 431 0.87 17.58 -23.11
CA LEU A 431 0.30 17.07 -21.87
C LEU A 431 -1.21 17.26 -21.83
N GLN A 432 -1.72 18.41 -22.25
CA GLN A 432 -3.17 18.66 -22.33
C GLN A 432 -3.88 17.71 -23.29
N GLU A 433 -3.27 17.40 -24.43
CA GLU A 433 -3.85 16.44 -25.38
C GLU A 433 -3.83 15.02 -24.81
N LEU A 434 -2.67 14.58 -24.32
CA LEU A 434 -2.52 13.26 -23.70
C LEU A 434 -3.42 13.11 -22.46
N ASN A 435 -3.70 14.19 -21.74
CA ASN A 435 -4.56 14.17 -20.55
C ASN A 435 -6.02 13.85 -20.84
N LYS A 436 -6.51 14.14 -22.06
CA LYS A 436 -7.87 13.76 -22.46
C LYS A 436 -8.08 12.24 -22.48
N GLU A 437 -7.00 11.48 -22.68
CA GLU A 437 -7.05 10.01 -22.80
C GLU A 437 -6.42 9.30 -21.58
N LEU A 438 -5.30 9.83 -21.08
CA LEU A 438 -4.51 9.18 -20.03
C LEU A 438 -4.93 9.55 -18.60
N GLU A 439 -5.67 10.66 -18.43
CA GLU A 439 -6.05 11.21 -17.12
C GLU A 439 -4.81 11.38 -16.20
N PHE A 440 -3.83 12.19 -16.63
CA PHE A 440 -2.63 12.52 -15.84
C PHE A 440 -3.02 13.13 -14.51
N THR A 441 -2.27 12.77 -13.48
CA THR A 441 -2.46 13.27 -12.12
C THR A 441 -3.82 13.00 -11.49
N GLU A 442 -4.76 12.36 -12.21
CA GLU A 442 -6.08 12.04 -11.69
C GLU A 442 -6.08 10.73 -10.92
N TYR A 443 -6.83 10.73 -9.83
CA TYR A 443 -7.17 9.54 -9.08
C TYR A 443 -8.59 9.75 -8.55
N LYS A 444 -9.53 8.92 -8.99
CA LYS A 444 -10.97 9.12 -8.75
C LYS A 444 -11.43 8.67 -7.36
N GLY A 445 -10.59 7.91 -6.65
CA GLY A 445 -10.88 7.34 -5.34
C GLY A 445 -11.64 6.02 -5.42
N ILE A 446 -11.73 5.29 -4.31
CA ILE A 446 -12.40 3.97 -4.28
C ILE A 446 -13.91 4.07 -4.56
N MET A 447 -14.56 5.16 -4.17
CA MET A 447 -16.01 5.33 -4.29
C MET A 447 -16.49 5.39 -5.75
N ASP A 448 -15.60 5.76 -6.68
CA ASP A 448 -15.90 5.81 -8.11
C ASP A 448 -16.13 4.42 -8.72
N GLN A 449 -15.59 3.37 -8.10
CA GLN A 449 -15.77 1.97 -8.53
C GLN A 449 -16.87 1.25 -7.74
N MET A 450 -17.27 1.78 -6.59
CA MET A 450 -18.20 1.10 -5.68
C MET A 450 -19.65 1.31 -6.08
N GLU A 451 -20.41 0.22 -6.18
CA GLU A 451 -21.83 0.23 -6.51
C GLU A 451 -22.64 1.06 -5.52
N LYS A 452 -23.67 1.76 -6.02
CA LYS A 452 -24.54 2.61 -5.21
C LYS A 452 -25.17 1.79 -4.07
N GLY A 453 -25.09 2.31 -2.86
CA GLY A 453 -25.60 1.67 -1.64
C GLY A 453 -24.61 0.73 -0.94
N THR A 454 -23.44 0.43 -1.52
CA THR A 454 -22.40 -0.35 -0.82
C THR A 454 -21.74 0.44 0.31
N LEU A 455 -21.15 -0.24 1.30
CA LEU A 455 -20.55 0.43 2.47
C LEU A 455 -19.10 0.86 2.23
N VAL A 456 -18.80 2.09 2.63
CA VAL A 456 -17.43 2.61 2.73
C VAL A 456 -17.12 2.97 4.17
N ILE A 457 -16.08 2.35 4.74
CA ILE A 457 -15.75 2.50 6.16
C ILE A 457 -14.28 2.85 6.37
N ASP A 458 -14.00 4.02 6.96
CA ASP A 458 -12.66 4.40 7.40
C ASP A 458 -12.37 3.88 8.82
N ASP A 459 -11.14 3.41 9.06
CA ASP A 459 -10.66 2.89 10.35
C ASP A 459 -11.63 1.86 10.96
N LEU A 460 -11.95 0.81 10.20
CA LEU A 460 -12.87 -0.26 10.61
C LEU A 460 -12.42 -0.87 11.95
N SER A 461 -13.28 -0.77 12.96
CA SER A 461 -13.06 -1.37 14.27
C SER A 461 -13.40 -2.85 14.30
N HIS A 462 -12.90 -3.55 15.32
CA HIS A 462 -13.22 -4.96 15.52
C HIS A 462 -14.73 -5.23 15.66
N TYR A 463 -15.45 -4.41 16.43
CA TYR A 463 -16.90 -4.55 16.61
C TYR A 463 -17.69 -4.35 15.30
N GLU A 464 -17.30 -3.34 14.51
CA GLU A 464 -17.90 -3.08 13.20
C GLU A 464 -17.67 -4.27 12.25
N MET A 465 -16.47 -4.84 12.24
CA MET A 465 -16.14 -6.03 11.45
C MET A 465 -16.98 -7.24 11.85
N GLU A 466 -17.10 -7.55 13.15
CA GLU A 466 -17.92 -8.67 13.62
C GLU A 466 -19.38 -8.50 13.17
N LYS A 467 -19.94 -7.29 13.31
CA LYS A 467 -21.32 -7.02 12.89
C LYS A 467 -21.53 -7.14 11.39
N LEU A 468 -20.56 -6.71 10.57
CA LEU A 468 -20.63 -6.92 9.11
C LEU A 468 -20.73 -8.41 8.76
N ILE A 469 -19.91 -9.24 9.41
CA ILE A 469 -19.86 -10.68 9.14
C ILE A 469 -21.13 -11.35 9.63
N GLU A 470 -21.60 -11.03 10.84
CA GLU A 470 -22.84 -11.57 11.41
C GLU A 470 -24.08 -11.21 10.59
N MET A 471 -24.14 -10.00 10.02
CA MET A 471 -25.32 -9.58 9.26
C MET A 471 -25.31 -10.09 7.83
N TYR A 472 -24.15 -10.07 7.16
CA TYR A 472 -24.09 -10.25 5.69
C TYR A 472 -23.32 -11.47 5.21
N HIS A 473 -22.60 -12.17 6.09
CA HIS A 473 -21.93 -13.45 5.79
C HIS A 473 -21.20 -13.47 4.42
N PRO A 474 -20.21 -12.60 4.18
CA PRO A 474 -19.55 -12.53 2.89
C PRO A 474 -18.83 -13.85 2.58
N ASP A 475 -18.74 -14.25 1.32
CA ASP A 475 -18.03 -15.46 0.92
C ASP A 475 -16.51 -15.36 1.12
N VAL A 476 -15.96 -14.14 1.13
CA VAL A 476 -14.56 -13.88 1.47
C VAL A 476 -14.42 -12.51 2.12
N PHE A 477 -13.64 -12.46 3.20
CA PHE A 477 -13.20 -11.21 3.79
C PHE A 477 -11.73 -10.96 3.44
N CYS A 478 -11.36 -9.71 3.21
CA CYS A 478 -10.00 -9.35 2.86
C CYS A 478 -9.46 -8.31 3.83
N ALA A 479 -8.42 -8.67 4.60
CA ALA A 479 -7.78 -7.74 5.53
C ALA A 479 -6.32 -8.13 5.84
N GLY A 480 -5.86 -7.88 7.07
CA GLY A 480 -4.54 -8.22 7.56
C GLY A 480 -4.51 -9.44 8.48
N ILE A 481 -3.35 -9.65 9.11
CA ILE A 481 -3.12 -10.79 9.99
C ILE A 481 -3.90 -10.71 11.31
N LYS A 482 -4.16 -9.49 11.79
CA LYS A 482 -4.85 -9.26 13.07
C LYS A 482 -6.31 -9.69 12.98
N GLU A 483 -6.91 -9.53 11.80
CA GLU A 483 -8.29 -9.88 11.49
C GLU A 483 -8.43 -11.35 11.06
N LYS A 484 -7.36 -11.95 10.49
CA LYS A 484 -7.41 -13.30 9.88
C LYS A 484 -8.14 -14.33 10.74
N PHE A 485 -7.67 -14.51 11.96
CA PHE A 485 -8.13 -15.64 12.77
C PHE A 485 -9.48 -15.39 13.43
N CYS A 486 -9.86 -14.15 13.75
CA CYS A 486 -11.21 -13.87 14.25
C CYS A 486 -12.24 -14.08 13.15
N VAL A 487 -12.00 -13.60 11.93
CA VAL A 487 -12.90 -13.84 10.79
C VAL A 487 -13.03 -15.34 10.46
N GLN A 488 -11.91 -16.07 10.42
CA GLN A 488 -11.94 -17.52 10.18
C GLN A 488 -12.68 -18.29 11.28
N LYS A 489 -12.64 -17.81 12.54
CA LYS A 489 -13.42 -18.40 13.63
C LYS A 489 -14.93 -18.14 13.52
N MET A 490 -15.33 -17.10 12.80
CA MET A 490 -16.73 -16.85 12.41
C MET A 490 -17.15 -17.65 11.17
N GLY A 491 -16.26 -18.49 10.64
CA GLY A 491 -16.55 -19.39 9.52
C GLY A 491 -16.42 -18.80 8.13
N ILE A 492 -15.83 -17.61 8.03
CA ILE A 492 -15.58 -16.93 6.76
C ILE A 492 -14.09 -17.06 6.38
N PRO A 493 -13.73 -17.44 5.14
CA PRO A 493 -12.34 -17.38 4.71
C PRO A 493 -11.83 -15.93 4.69
N LEU A 494 -10.60 -15.73 5.17
CA LEU A 494 -9.92 -14.43 5.08
C LEU A 494 -8.68 -14.51 4.18
N LYS A 495 -8.67 -13.68 3.13
CA LYS A 495 -7.52 -13.41 2.28
C LYS A 495 -6.69 -12.25 2.85
N GLN A 496 -5.42 -12.49 3.16
CA GLN A 496 -4.54 -11.41 3.58
C GLN A 496 -4.06 -10.61 2.38
N LEU A 497 -4.54 -9.38 2.20
CA LEU A 497 -4.11 -8.50 1.10
C LEU A 497 -2.85 -7.69 1.44
N HIS A 498 -2.31 -7.79 2.65
CA HIS A 498 -1.01 -7.20 3.00
C HIS A 498 0.16 -8.15 2.72
N ASN A 499 0.03 -9.40 3.13
CA ASN A 499 1.09 -10.40 3.14
C ASN A 499 0.88 -11.55 2.14
N TYR A 500 -0.27 -11.55 1.46
CA TYR A 500 -0.69 -12.53 0.45
C TYR A 500 -0.81 -13.96 0.98
N ASP A 501 -1.00 -14.13 2.29
CA ASP A 501 -0.97 -15.44 2.97
C ASP A 501 0.32 -16.22 2.68
N VAL A 502 1.44 -15.49 2.59
CA VAL A 502 2.75 -16.05 2.21
C VAL A 502 2.83 -16.50 0.74
N GLY A 503 1.81 -16.20 -0.07
CA GLY A 503 1.76 -16.40 -1.52
C GLY A 503 2.28 -15.21 -2.33
N GLY A 504 1.66 -14.96 -3.48
CA GLY A 504 2.06 -13.94 -4.46
C GLY A 504 3.02 -14.49 -5.53
N PRO A 505 3.42 -13.63 -6.50
CA PRO A 505 2.96 -12.26 -6.69
C PRO A 505 1.48 -12.18 -7.09
N TYR A 506 0.86 -11.01 -6.96
CA TYR A 506 -0.47 -10.66 -7.49
C TYR A 506 -0.44 -9.50 -8.49
N ALA A 507 0.68 -8.78 -8.61
CA ALA A 507 0.90 -7.87 -9.72
C ALA A 507 1.15 -8.63 -11.04
N GLY A 508 0.83 -8.00 -12.16
CA GLY A 508 1.09 -8.55 -13.49
C GLY A 508 0.15 -9.69 -13.91
N PHE A 509 0.46 -10.29 -15.06
CA PHE A 509 -0.34 -11.35 -15.68
C PHE A 509 -0.31 -12.64 -14.86
N LYS A 510 0.89 -13.09 -14.47
CA LYS A 510 1.05 -14.27 -13.60
C LYS A 510 0.43 -14.05 -12.23
N GLY A 511 0.48 -12.82 -11.73
CA GLY A 511 -0.12 -12.46 -10.45
C GLY A 511 -1.64 -12.59 -10.45
N ALA A 512 -2.30 -12.23 -11.55
CA ALA A 512 -3.74 -12.45 -11.71
C ALA A 512 -4.11 -13.94 -11.59
N ILE A 513 -3.37 -14.81 -12.28
CA ILE A 513 -3.57 -16.27 -12.23
C ILE A 513 -3.40 -16.81 -10.80
N ASN A 514 -2.36 -16.37 -10.08
CA ASN A 514 -2.13 -16.74 -8.69
C ASN A 514 -3.29 -16.30 -7.80
N PHE A 515 -3.76 -15.06 -7.96
CA PHE A 515 -4.88 -14.55 -7.20
C PHE A 515 -6.16 -15.33 -7.46
N TYR A 516 -6.50 -15.62 -8.73
CA TYR A 516 -7.70 -16.37 -9.07
C TYR A 516 -7.70 -17.76 -8.41
N LYS A 517 -6.57 -18.48 -8.48
CA LYS A 517 -6.40 -19.81 -7.87
C LYS A 517 -6.52 -19.74 -6.34
N ASP A 518 -5.94 -18.71 -5.72
CA ASP A 518 -6.04 -18.52 -4.28
C ASP A 518 -7.48 -18.26 -3.83
N ILE A 519 -8.21 -17.40 -4.53
CA ILE A 519 -9.61 -17.13 -4.22
C ILE A 519 -10.45 -18.39 -4.44
N GLU A 520 -10.32 -19.08 -5.57
CA GLU A 520 -11.02 -20.34 -5.84
C GLU A 520 -10.82 -21.35 -4.70
N MET A 521 -9.58 -21.57 -4.29
CA MET A 521 -9.23 -22.49 -3.21
C MET A 521 -9.89 -22.08 -1.90
N MET A 522 -9.84 -20.79 -1.56
CA MET A 522 -10.39 -20.28 -0.30
C MET A 522 -11.91 -20.42 -0.23
N VAL A 523 -12.62 -19.95 -1.25
CA VAL A 523 -14.10 -19.95 -1.25
C VAL A 523 -14.68 -21.31 -1.63
N GLY A 524 -13.86 -22.22 -2.17
CA GLY A 524 -14.25 -23.58 -2.56
C GLY A 524 -13.91 -24.65 -1.51
N ALA A 525 -13.20 -24.30 -0.43
CA ALA A 525 -12.78 -25.27 0.58
C ALA A 525 -13.97 -25.85 1.36
N ASN A 526 -14.02 -27.18 1.48
CA ASN A 526 -15.10 -27.87 2.19
C ASN A 526 -15.07 -27.63 3.71
N ILE A 527 -13.93 -27.22 4.28
CA ILE A 527 -13.79 -26.99 5.73
C ILE A 527 -14.83 -26.01 6.27
N TRP A 528 -15.26 -25.02 5.47
CA TRP A 528 -16.26 -24.03 5.87
C TRP A 528 -17.66 -24.65 6.09
N LYS A 529 -17.93 -25.83 5.52
CA LYS A 529 -19.19 -26.57 5.72
C LYS A 529 -19.15 -27.49 6.95
N GLU A 530 -17.97 -27.72 7.52
CA GLU A 530 -17.71 -28.66 8.60
C GLU A 530 -17.49 -27.97 9.96
N ILE A 531 -17.90 -26.69 10.07
CA ILE A 531 -17.70 -25.90 11.29
C ILE A 531 -18.64 -26.33 12.41
N LYS A 532 -19.92 -26.56 12.08
CA LYS A 532 -20.94 -26.99 13.03
C LYS A 532 -20.74 -28.47 13.34
N ALA A 533 -20.66 -28.82 14.61
CA ALA A 533 -20.42 -30.21 14.97
C ALA A 533 -21.63 -31.08 14.61
N PRO A 534 -21.47 -32.36 14.21
CA PRO A 534 -22.59 -33.20 13.82
C PRO A 534 -23.68 -33.36 14.90
N TRP A 535 -23.29 -33.33 16.18
CA TRP A 535 -24.21 -33.44 17.32
C TRP A 535 -24.92 -32.13 17.70
N GLU A 536 -24.55 -31.00 17.07
CA GLU A 536 -25.27 -29.72 17.21
C GLU A 536 -26.37 -29.57 16.16
N SER A 537 -26.50 -30.53 15.22
CA SER A 537 -27.60 -30.52 14.26
C SER A 537 -28.94 -30.61 14.98
N ASP A 538 -29.93 -29.84 14.51
CA ASP A 538 -31.28 -29.73 15.11
C ASP A 538 -32.11 -31.03 14.97
N ALA A 539 -31.48 -32.12 14.52
CA ALA A 539 -32.07 -33.43 14.34
C ALA A 539 -31.64 -34.36 15.49
N TYR A 540 -32.39 -34.34 16.59
CA TYR A 540 -32.33 -35.38 17.61
C TYR A 540 -33.54 -36.31 17.50
N VAL A 541 -33.32 -37.62 17.72
CA VAL A 541 -34.40 -38.60 17.90
C VAL A 541 -34.71 -38.66 19.38
N GLU A 542 -35.84 -38.07 19.79
CA GLU A 542 -36.32 -38.16 21.17
C GLU A 542 -37.11 -39.47 21.35
N ALA A 543 -36.57 -40.40 22.14
CA ALA A 543 -37.28 -41.64 22.50
C ALA A 543 -37.96 -41.46 23.87
N GLN A 544 -39.29 -41.41 23.88
CA GLN A 544 -40.07 -41.49 25.11
C GLN A 544 -40.32 -42.96 25.48
N TYR A 545 -39.97 -43.35 26.71
CA TYR A 545 -40.42 -44.60 27.28
C TYR A 545 -41.91 -44.49 27.62
N ALA A 546 -42.72 -45.37 27.06
CA ALA A 546 -44.09 -45.58 27.52
C ALA A 546 -44.02 -46.32 28.86
N CYS A 547 -44.30 -45.61 29.96
CA CYS A 547 -44.50 -46.19 31.28
C CYS A 547 -45.84 -46.92 31.36
#